data_AF-A0AAN7R7C3-F1
#
_entry.id   AF-A0AAN7R7C3-F1
#
_cell.length_a   1.000
_cell.length_b   1.000
_cell.length_c   1.000
_cell.angle_alpha   90.00
_cell.angle_beta   90.00
_cell.angle_gamma   90.00
#
_symmetry.space_group_name_H-M   'P 1'
#
loop_
_entity.id
_entity.type
_entity.pdbx_description
1 polymer ?
#
loop_
_entity_poly.entity_id
_entity_poly.type
_entity_poly.pdbx_seq_one_letter_code
_entity_poly.pdbx_strand_id
1 'polypeptide(L)'
;MIALAPPRTTAAIVHNFERTNKNSFARVISVARFRFGSFSEEEDKMSSMVARTGRLRQRYEDNLRLVSGCIPYRLVKDGEYHRGSIESRVEVLMVSSPNRDDLVFPKGGWEDDETVEEAACREALEEAGVRGLLQGTPLGVWEFRSKSRQDFCRLEGGCRGYMFSLEVTEELEDWPEQENRCRRWVNVKDAFKLCRYEWMRQALESFLGMLGKEAKLESIGDSLESPLQADVVTACCLAAV
;
A
#
# COMPACT_ATOMS: atom_id res chain seq x y z
N MET A 1 12.87 -67.28 -34.50
CA MET A 1 11.89 -66.54 -33.67
C MET A 1 12.56 -66.17 -32.35
N ILE A 2 12.62 -64.86 -32.07
CA ILE A 2 12.70 -64.19 -30.74
C ILE A 2 13.97 -64.52 -29.91
N ALA A 3 15.08 -63.78 -30.07
CA ALA A 3 15.41 -62.46 -29.47
C ALA A 3 15.74 -62.52 -27.96
N LEU A 4 17.04 -62.55 -27.66
CA LEU A 4 17.65 -62.36 -26.34
C LEU A 4 17.65 -60.86 -26.01
N ALA A 5 17.12 -60.48 -24.85
CA ALA A 5 17.13 -59.10 -24.35
C ALA A 5 18.41 -58.83 -23.51
N PRO A 6 19.12 -57.71 -23.74
CA PRO A 6 20.25 -57.29 -22.91
C PRO A 6 19.80 -56.47 -21.67
N PRO A 7 20.69 -56.33 -20.66
CA PRO A 7 20.40 -55.59 -19.43
C PRO A 7 20.33 -54.06 -19.67
N ARG A 8 19.44 -53.40 -18.93
CA ARG A 8 19.27 -51.93 -18.98
C ARG A 8 20.44 -51.24 -18.27
N THR A 9 21.30 -50.62 -19.07
CA THR A 9 22.17 -49.50 -18.69
C THR A 9 21.32 -48.23 -18.61
N THR A 10 21.52 -47.39 -17.60
CA THR A 10 21.11 -45.97 -17.68
C THR A 10 22.34 -45.13 -17.36
N ALA A 11 22.92 -44.58 -18.42
CA ALA A 11 23.99 -43.60 -18.38
C ALA A 11 23.42 -42.22 -18.03
N ALA A 12 24.27 -41.42 -17.40
CA ALA A 12 24.07 -40.02 -17.11
C ALA A 12 23.81 -39.18 -18.38
N ILE A 13 22.96 -38.16 -18.24
CA ILE A 13 23.01 -36.95 -19.07
C ILE A 13 22.92 -35.74 -18.15
N VAL A 14 24.03 -35.03 -18.09
CA VAL A 14 24.16 -33.63 -17.70
C VAL A 14 23.38 -32.80 -18.72
N HIS A 15 22.44 -31.97 -18.28
CA HIS A 15 22.05 -30.81 -19.08
C HIS A 15 21.70 -29.63 -18.19
N ASN A 16 22.54 -28.60 -18.36
CA ASN A 16 22.37 -27.19 -18.07
C ASN A 16 20.93 -26.74 -17.77
N PHE A 17 20.75 -26.12 -16.61
CA PHE A 17 19.71 -25.11 -16.43
C PHE A 17 20.38 -23.74 -16.36
N GLU A 18 20.51 -23.12 -17.53
CA GLU A 18 20.77 -21.69 -17.64
C GLU A 18 19.60 -20.89 -17.08
N ARG A 19 19.94 -19.77 -16.44
CA ARG A 19 19.20 -18.50 -16.38
C ARG A 19 17.70 -18.59 -16.07
N THR A 20 17.34 -18.04 -14.92
CA THR A 20 16.71 -16.70 -14.92
C THR A 20 16.82 -16.09 -13.54
N ASN A 21 17.61 -15.01 -13.49
CA ASN A 21 17.50 -13.93 -12.53
C ASN A 21 16.02 -13.50 -12.47
N LYS A 22 15.34 -13.81 -11.37
CA LYS A 22 13.95 -13.42 -11.12
C LYS A 22 13.90 -12.64 -9.81
N ASN A 23 13.66 -11.34 -9.93
CA ASN A 23 13.04 -10.48 -8.93
C ASN A 23 13.76 -10.29 -7.59
N SER A 24 14.92 -9.63 -7.59
CA SER A 24 15.50 -9.08 -6.35
C SER A 24 14.82 -7.79 -5.83
N PHE A 25 13.69 -7.37 -6.40
CA PHE A 25 12.94 -6.19 -5.92
C PHE A 25 11.69 -6.54 -5.07
N ALA A 26 11.38 -7.82 -4.86
CA ALA A 26 10.08 -8.25 -4.30
C ALA A 26 10.13 -9.02 -2.98
N ARG A 27 11.29 -9.16 -2.34
CA ARG A 27 11.45 -9.83 -1.03
C ARG A 27 12.61 -9.11 -0.34
N VAL A 28 12.49 -8.41 0.79
CA VAL A 28 11.78 -8.69 2.03
C VAL A 28 11.49 -7.33 2.70
N ILE A 29 10.22 -6.92 2.79
CA ILE A 29 9.84 -5.72 3.53
C ILE A 29 9.21 -6.18 4.83
N SER A 30 10.04 -6.38 5.86
CA SER A 30 9.58 -6.63 7.23
C SER A 30 9.32 -5.28 7.92
N VAL A 31 8.26 -4.63 7.48
CA VAL A 31 7.50 -3.65 8.27
C VAL A 31 6.11 -4.25 8.36
N ALA A 32 5.41 -4.13 9.48
CA ALA A 32 4.06 -4.68 9.64
C ALA A 32 3.13 -4.15 8.52
N ARG A 33 3.01 -4.93 7.44
CA ARG A 33 2.14 -4.68 6.30
C ARG A 33 0.89 -5.48 6.55
N PHE A 34 -0.21 -4.76 6.73
CA PHE A 34 -1.48 -5.39 6.97
C PHE A 34 -2.02 -5.84 5.62
N ARG A 35 -1.96 -7.15 5.36
CA ARG A 35 -2.60 -7.76 4.19
C ARG A 35 -3.97 -8.23 4.64
N PHE A 36 -5.01 -7.67 4.03
CA PHE A 36 -6.37 -8.11 4.31
C PHE A 36 -6.53 -9.60 3.98
N GLY A 37 -7.04 -10.36 4.95
CA GLY A 37 -7.23 -11.80 4.86
C GLY A 37 -8.26 -12.18 3.80
N SER A 38 -8.02 -13.31 3.14
CA SER A 38 -8.95 -13.97 2.23
C SER A 38 -10.18 -14.47 2.99
N PHE A 39 -11.35 -13.91 2.69
CA PHE A 39 -12.65 -14.43 3.12
C PHE A 39 -13.58 -14.51 1.90
N SER A 40 -14.54 -15.44 1.95
CA SER A 40 -15.38 -15.93 0.85
C SER A 40 -15.84 -14.86 -0.17
N GLU A 41 -15.44 -15.05 -1.43
CA GLU A 41 -15.58 -14.10 -2.54
C GLU A 41 -17.03 -13.68 -2.88
N GLU A 42 -18.04 -14.46 -2.47
CA GLU A 42 -19.44 -14.22 -2.88
C GLU A 42 -20.29 -13.40 -1.88
N GLU A 43 -20.05 -13.47 -0.57
CA GLU A 43 -20.79 -12.63 0.41
C GLU A 43 -20.22 -11.20 0.49
N ASP A 44 -18.92 -11.02 0.22
CA ASP A 44 -18.25 -9.71 0.24
C ASP A 44 -18.75 -8.80 -0.89
N LYS A 45 -19.11 -9.37 -2.04
CA LYS A 45 -19.49 -8.63 -3.26
C LYS A 45 -20.81 -7.85 -3.13
N MET A 46 -21.72 -8.29 -2.27
CA MET A 46 -23.02 -7.63 -2.03
C MET A 46 -22.97 -6.65 -0.84
N SER A 47 -22.07 -6.86 0.13
CA SER A 47 -21.83 -5.94 1.24
C SER A 47 -20.88 -4.79 0.88
N SER A 48 -20.01 -4.97 -0.12
CA SER A 48 -18.95 -4.01 -0.47
C SER A 48 -19.38 -2.87 -1.41
N MET A 49 -20.63 -2.86 -1.89
CA MET A 49 -21.11 -1.85 -2.86
C MET A 49 -21.85 -0.66 -2.24
N VAL A 50 -22.01 -0.63 -0.92
CA VAL A 50 -22.69 0.46 -0.21
C VAL A 50 -21.69 1.19 0.67
N ALA A 51 -21.46 2.46 0.39
CA ALA A 51 -20.62 3.30 1.22
C ALA A 51 -21.25 3.49 2.60
N ARG A 52 -20.45 3.47 3.66
CA ARG A 52 -20.93 3.83 4.99
C ARG A 52 -21.39 5.30 5.00
N THR A 53 -22.55 5.53 5.61
CA THR A 53 -23.13 6.87 5.73
C THR A 53 -23.55 7.18 7.16
N GLY A 54 -23.62 8.47 7.48
CA GLY A 54 -24.01 8.95 8.81
C GLY A 54 -22.83 9.26 9.73
N ARG A 55 -23.15 9.55 10.99
CA ARG A 55 -22.15 9.96 12.01
C ARG A 55 -22.37 9.31 13.39
N LEU A 56 -23.35 8.43 13.54
CA LEU A 56 -23.74 7.88 14.84
C LEU A 56 -22.63 7.06 15.50
N ARG A 57 -21.81 6.40 14.68
CA ARG A 57 -20.73 5.51 15.14
C ARG A 57 -19.34 6.15 15.08
N GLN A 58 -19.26 7.42 14.68
CA GLN A 58 -17.98 8.09 14.48
C GLN A 58 -17.35 8.50 15.80
N ARG A 59 -16.03 8.39 15.87
CA ARG A 59 -15.25 8.74 17.05
C ARG A 59 -14.92 10.22 17.11
N TYR A 60 -14.84 10.73 18.33
CA TYR A 60 -14.49 12.12 18.64
C TYR A 60 -13.50 12.17 19.80
N GLU A 61 -12.51 13.04 19.70
CA GLU A 61 -11.51 13.31 20.75
C GLU A 61 -11.24 14.83 20.78
N ASP A 62 -11.18 15.45 21.96
CA ASP A 62 -10.98 16.90 22.10
C ASP A 62 -11.95 17.78 21.28
N ASN A 63 -13.18 17.31 21.05
CA ASN A 63 -14.18 17.91 20.14
C ASN A 63 -13.81 17.89 18.64
N LEU A 64 -12.82 17.09 18.26
CA LEU A 64 -12.42 16.83 16.88
C LEU A 64 -13.00 15.49 16.43
N ARG A 65 -13.59 15.46 15.23
CA ARG A 65 -13.99 14.21 14.58
C ARG A 65 -12.73 13.45 14.17
N LEU A 66 -12.63 12.19 14.57
CA LEU A 66 -11.52 11.35 14.11
C LEU A 66 -11.77 10.87 12.68
N VAL A 67 -10.77 11.04 11.84
CA VAL A 67 -10.81 10.69 10.42
C VAL A 67 -9.62 9.80 10.13
N SER A 68 -9.83 8.76 9.31
CA SER A 68 -8.75 7.92 8.81
C SER A 68 -8.75 7.92 7.28
N GLY A 69 -7.56 7.83 6.70
CA GLY A 69 -7.38 7.82 5.25
C GLY A 69 -5.99 7.42 4.83
N CYS A 70 -5.73 7.45 3.54
CA CYS A 70 -4.41 7.07 3.01
C CYS A 70 -4.00 7.90 1.80
N ILE A 71 -2.71 7.84 1.47
CA ILE A 71 -2.15 8.20 0.17
C ILE A 71 -1.99 6.88 -0.60
N PRO A 72 -2.92 6.53 -1.50
CA PRO A 72 -2.75 5.37 -2.37
C PRO A 72 -1.69 5.67 -3.40
N TYR A 73 -0.76 4.74 -3.62
CA TYR A 73 0.33 4.90 -4.56
C TYR A 73 0.60 3.63 -5.35
N ARG A 74 1.26 3.79 -6.49
CA ARG A 74 1.84 2.69 -7.26
C ARG A 74 3.21 3.07 -7.79
N LEU A 75 4.05 2.07 -7.98
CA LEU A 75 5.34 2.24 -8.64
C LEU A 75 5.17 2.09 -10.14
N VAL A 76 5.61 3.09 -10.89
CA VAL A 76 5.65 3.04 -12.34
C VAL A 76 6.87 2.22 -12.75
N LYS A 77 6.66 1.17 -13.55
CA LYS A 77 7.77 0.38 -14.10
C LYS A 77 8.56 1.27 -15.04
N ASP A 78 9.88 1.31 -14.84
CA ASP A 78 10.79 2.10 -15.68
C ASP A 78 10.60 1.66 -17.15
N GLY A 79 9.93 2.49 -17.96
CA GLY A 79 10.26 2.55 -19.37
C GLY A 79 11.69 3.04 -19.48
N GLU A 80 12.48 2.49 -20.42
CA GLU A 80 13.84 2.97 -20.68
C GLU A 80 13.86 4.50 -20.64
N TYR A 81 14.82 5.07 -19.90
CA TYR A 81 14.86 6.43 -19.37
C TYR A 81 14.07 6.63 -18.07
N HIS A 82 14.70 6.37 -16.92
CA HIS A 82 15.05 7.41 -15.94
C HIS A 82 15.92 6.82 -14.81
N ARG A 83 17.22 7.14 -14.83
CA ARG A 83 18.05 7.20 -13.61
C ARG A 83 17.59 8.42 -12.79
N GLY A 84 16.33 8.44 -12.38
CA GLY A 84 15.60 9.58 -11.82
C GLY A 84 15.30 9.45 -10.33
N SER A 85 14.92 10.55 -9.69
CA SER A 85 14.54 10.60 -8.27
C SER A 85 13.32 9.72 -7.98
N ILE A 86 13.13 9.33 -6.72
CA ILE A 86 11.98 8.50 -6.30
C ILE A 86 10.62 9.10 -6.73
N GLU A 87 10.54 10.42 -6.79
CA GLU A 87 9.37 11.18 -7.23
C GLU A 87 8.95 10.88 -8.68
N SER A 88 9.88 10.48 -9.56
CA SER A 88 9.55 10.16 -10.97
C SER A 88 9.05 8.73 -11.16
N ARG A 89 9.22 7.87 -10.16
CA ARG A 89 8.85 6.44 -10.21
C ARG A 89 7.56 6.15 -9.46
N VAL A 90 6.93 7.17 -8.89
CA VAL A 90 5.76 7.04 -8.03
C VAL A 90 4.62 7.87 -8.60
N GLU A 91 3.46 7.23 -8.72
CA GLU A 91 2.19 7.92 -8.90
C GLU A 91 1.35 7.75 -7.64
N VAL A 92 0.60 8.80 -7.30
CA VAL A 92 -0.37 8.78 -6.21
C VAL A 92 -1.77 8.94 -6.77
N LEU A 93 -2.75 8.34 -6.10
CA LEU A 93 -4.15 8.44 -6.47
C LEU A 93 -4.84 9.51 -5.62
N MET A 94 -5.59 10.39 -6.29
CA MET A 94 -6.46 11.36 -5.66
C MET A 94 -7.88 11.21 -6.18
N VAL A 95 -8.86 11.61 -5.37
CA VAL A 95 -10.28 11.59 -5.73
C VAL A 95 -10.85 13.00 -5.74
N SER A 96 -11.84 13.26 -6.60
CA SER A 96 -12.59 14.52 -6.55
C SER A 96 -13.30 14.65 -5.20
N SER A 97 -13.43 15.87 -4.71
CA SER A 97 -14.27 16.12 -3.55
C SER A 97 -15.72 16.34 -3.98
N PRO A 98 -16.72 15.99 -3.15
CA PRO A 98 -18.11 16.14 -3.55
C PRO A 98 -18.41 17.61 -3.83
N ASN A 99 -19.06 17.87 -4.97
CA ASN A 99 -19.50 19.20 -5.40
C ASN A 99 -18.37 20.23 -5.65
N ARG A 100 -17.11 19.80 -5.86
CA ARG A 100 -16.00 20.69 -6.26
C ARG A 100 -14.98 19.97 -7.15
N ASP A 101 -14.27 20.75 -7.95
CA ASP A 101 -13.15 20.26 -8.77
C ASP A 101 -11.85 20.04 -7.97
N ASP A 102 -11.87 20.25 -6.66
CA ASP A 102 -10.73 19.99 -5.79
C ASP A 102 -10.46 18.47 -5.71
N LEU A 103 -9.19 18.08 -5.86
CA LEU A 103 -8.73 16.72 -5.60
C LEU A 103 -8.23 16.59 -4.15
N VAL A 104 -8.55 15.46 -3.52
CA VAL A 104 -8.14 15.12 -2.16
C VAL A 104 -7.67 13.66 -2.08
N PHE A 105 -6.93 13.34 -1.03
CA PHE A 105 -6.65 11.94 -0.68
C PHE A 105 -7.89 11.29 -0.05
N PRO A 106 -8.14 9.99 -0.32
CA PRO A 106 -9.30 9.28 0.20
C PRO A 106 -9.24 9.16 1.72
N LYS A 107 -10.33 9.55 2.38
CA LYS A 107 -10.44 9.57 3.85
C LYS A 107 -11.88 9.83 4.31
N GLY A 108 -12.21 9.32 5.48
CA GLY A 108 -13.49 9.61 6.12
C GLY A 108 -13.53 9.20 7.58
N GLY A 109 -14.75 9.07 8.13
CA GLY A 109 -14.93 9.00 9.58
C GLY A 109 -14.43 7.66 10.13
N TRP A 110 -13.63 7.70 11.19
CA TRP A 110 -13.26 6.49 11.92
C TRP A 110 -14.41 6.07 12.84
N GLU A 111 -14.93 4.85 12.66
CA GLU A 111 -16.05 4.31 13.43
C GLU A 111 -15.62 3.47 14.65
N ASP A 112 -16.57 3.12 15.52
CA ASP A 112 -16.31 2.42 16.78
C ASP A 112 -16.05 0.91 16.64
N ASP A 113 -16.44 0.28 15.53
CA ASP A 113 -16.26 -1.15 15.25
C ASP A 113 -15.07 -1.51 14.37
N GLU A 114 -14.22 -0.56 14.06
CA GLU A 114 -13.05 -0.77 13.22
C GLU A 114 -11.80 -0.17 13.87
N THR A 115 -10.65 -0.72 13.52
CA THR A 115 -9.34 -0.11 13.76
C THR A 115 -9.14 1.11 12.85
N VAL A 116 -8.15 1.95 13.18
CA VAL A 116 -7.85 3.13 12.37
C VAL A 116 -7.33 2.74 10.99
N GLU A 117 -6.64 1.61 10.89
CA GLU A 117 -6.15 1.00 9.66
C GLU A 117 -7.30 0.47 8.79
N GLU A 118 -8.24 -0.28 9.39
CA GLU A 118 -9.44 -0.76 8.70
C GLU A 118 -10.27 0.40 8.14
N ALA A 119 -10.41 1.49 8.91
CA ALA A 119 -11.06 2.70 8.45
C ALA A 119 -10.34 3.29 7.23
N ALA A 120 -9.01 3.37 7.23
CA ALA A 120 -8.25 3.88 6.07
C ALA A 120 -8.45 3.01 4.82
N CYS A 121 -8.46 1.68 4.97
CA CYS A 121 -8.70 0.75 3.88
C CYS A 121 -10.13 0.84 3.33
N ARG A 122 -11.13 0.91 4.23
CA ARG A 122 -12.54 1.07 3.85
C ARG A 122 -12.75 2.35 3.04
N GLU A 123 -12.22 3.47 3.51
CA GLU A 123 -12.36 4.78 2.83
C GLU A 123 -11.64 4.80 1.47
N ALA A 124 -10.51 4.09 1.32
CA ALA A 124 -9.86 3.91 0.02
C ALA A 124 -10.72 3.10 -0.97
N LEU A 125 -11.41 2.07 -0.48
CA LEU A 125 -12.33 1.29 -1.30
C LEU A 125 -13.59 2.09 -1.65
N GLU A 126 -14.21 2.75 -0.67
CA GLU A 126 -15.45 3.49 -0.85
C GLU A 126 -15.28 4.73 -1.74
N GLU A 127 -14.26 5.57 -1.48
CA GLU A 127 -14.07 6.83 -2.21
C GLU A 127 -13.31 6.64 -3.54
N ALA A 128 -12.37 5.69 -3.62
CA ALA A 128 -11.44 5.54 -4.75
C ALA A 128 -11.53 4.20 -5.49
N GLY A 129 -12.22 3.20 -4.94
CA GLY A 129 -12.31 1.87 -5.54
C GLY A 129 -10.96 1.16 -5.62
N VAL A 130 -10.10 1.29 -4.61
CA VAL A 130 -8.78 0.64 -4.60
C VAL A 130 -8.57 -0.22 -3.35
N ARG A 131 -7.89 -1.36 -3.52
CA ARG A 131 -7.38 -2.21 -2.44
C ARG A 131 -5.87 -2.32 -2.54
N GLY A 132 -5.22 -2.57 -1.41
CA GLY A 132 -3.76 -2.54 -1.35
C GLY A 132 -3.17 -3.02 -0.03
N LEU A 133 -1.84 -2.90 0.05
CA LEU A 133 -1.09 -3.14 1.27
C LEU A 133 -0.96 -1.83 2.03
N LEU A 134 -1.63 -1.75 3.18
CA LEU A 134 -1.52 -0.60 4.08
C LEU A 134 -0.27 -0.78 4.96
N GLN A 135 0.52 0.28 5.07
CA GLN A 135 1.61 0.33 6.05
C GLN A 135 1.02 0.59 7.43
N GLY A 136 1.29 -0.28 8.41
CA GLY A 136 0.67 -0.17 9.74
C GLY A 136 1.08 1.07 10.54
N THR A 137 2.16 1.76 10.17
CA THR A 137 2.55 3.03 10.79
C THR A 137 1.95 4.19 10.01
N PRO A 138 1.19 5.11 10.65
CA PRO A 138 0.69 6.30 9.97
C PRO A 138 1.85 7.19 9.51
N LEU A 139 1.68 7.82 8.35
CA LEU A 139 2.56 8.88 7.85
C LEU A 139 2.58 10.08 8.81
N GLY A 140 1.46 10.31 9.49
CA GLY A 140 1.31 11.34 10.50
C GLY A 140 -0.15 11.54 10.89
N VAL A 141 -0.35 12.50 11.78
CA VAL A 141 -1.66 12.93 12.26
C VAL A 141 -1.75 14.44 12.09
N TRP A 142 -2.81 14.91 11.44
CA TRP A 142 -3.02 16.34 11.18
C TRP A 142 -4.40 16.78 11.63
N GLU A 143 -4.46 17.96 12.23
CA GLU A 143 -5.73 18.61 12.55
C GLU A 143 -6.10 19.59 11.44
N PHE A 144 -7.34 19.51 10.96
CA PHE A 144 -7.84 20.40 9.91
C PHE A 144 -9.34 20.67 10.09
N ARG A 145 -9.83 21.73 9.45
CA ARG A 145 -11.25 22.10 9.56
C ARG A 145 -12.13 21.18 8.72
N SER A 146 -13.22 20.69 9.30
CA SER A 146 -14.26 19.96 8.58
C SER A 146 -14.99 20.88 7.60
N LYS A 147 -15.36 20.35 6.43
CA LYS A 147 -16.17 21.07 5.45
C LYS A 147 -17.63 21.29 5.91
N SER A 148 -18.09 20.58 6.95
CA SER A 148 -19.53 20.46 7.25
C SER A 148 -20.17 21.58 8.07
N ARG A 149 -19.42 22.61 8.49
CA ARG A 149 -19.99 23.77 9.20
C ARG A 149 -19.35 25.08 8.72
N GLN A 150 -20.06 25.81 7.87
CA GLN A 150 -19.87 27.25 7.65
C GLN A 150 -20.75 28.08 8.60
N ASP A 151 -21.06 27.58 9.79
CA ASP A 151 -21.71 28.39 10.82
C ASP A 151 -20.61 29.11 11.61
N PHE A 152 -20.44 30.40 11.34
CA PHE A 152 -19.38 31.30 11.81
C PHE A 152 -19.24 31.47 13.35
N CYS A 153 -19.94 30.68 14.17
CA CYS A 153 -20.09 30.95 15.59
C CYS A 153 -19.64 29.82 16.54
N ARG A 154 -18.98 28.75 16.07
CA ARG A 154 -18.46 27.70 16.98
C ARG A 154 -17.17 27.08 16.46
N LEU A 155 -16.21 26.86 17.37
CA LEU A 155 -15.04 25.99 17.16
C LEU A 155 -15.42 24.51 16.95
N GLU A 156 -16.72 24.17 16.95
CA GLU A 156 -17.24 22.83 16.70
C GLU A 156 -17.16 22.48 15.21
N GLY A 157 -16.21 21.65 14.84
CA GLY A 157 -16.10 21.11 13.49
C GLY A 157 -14.69 20.87 12.99
N GLY A 158 -13.70 20.67 13.87
CA GLY A 158 -12.39 20.20 13.46
C GLY A 158 -12.39 18.69 13.21
N CYS A 159 -11.42 18.23 12.43
CA CYS A 159 -11.09 16.82 12.24
C CYS A 159 -9.64 16.58 12.65
N ARG A 160 -9.36 15.43 13.27
CA ARG A 160 -8.02 14.90 13.47
C ARG A 160 -7.87 13.70 12.54
N GLY A 161 -7.03 13.85 11.52
CA GLY A 161 -6.85 12.88 10.44
C GLY A 161 -5.58 12.06 10.58
N TYR A 162 -5.73 10.74 10.62
CA TYR A 162 -4.65 9.76 10.55
C TYR A 162 -4.46 9.38 9.07
N MET A 163 -3.29 9.64 8.49
CA MET A 163 -3.01 9.28 7.10
C MET A 163 -1.96 8.19 7.03
N PHE A 164 -2.22 7.18 6.21
CA PHE A 164 -1.34 6.04 5.95
C PHE A 164 -0.84 6.04 4.51
N SER A 165 0.18 5.23 4.21
CA SER A 165 0.53 4.87 2.84
C SER A 165 -0.20 3.58 2.47
N LEU A 166 -0.74 3.53 1.24
CA LEU A 166 -1.41 2.34 0.70
C LEU A 166 -0.78 1.98 -0.65
N GLU A 167 -0.04 0.88 -0.71
CA GLU A 167 0.46 0.35 -1.99
C GLU A 167 -0.70 -0.34 -2.71
N VAL A 168 -1.18 0.26 -3.80
CA VAL A 168 -2.35 -0.25 -4.51
C VAL A 168 -2.00 -1.55 -5.24
N THR A 169 -2.73 -2.61 -4.93
CA THR A 169 -2.59 -3.92 -5.58
C THR A 169 -3.76 -4.24 -6.51
N GLU A 170 -4.89 -3.54 -6.34
CA GLU A 170 -6.11 -3.77 -7.11
C GLU A 170 -6.87 -2.45 -7.29
N GLU A 171 -7.33 -2.21 -8.52
CA GLU A 171 -8.23 -1.11 -8.89
C GLU A 171 -9.55 -1.71 -9.36
N LEU A 172 -10.65 -1.42 -8.65
CA LEU A 172 -11.98 -1.92 -8.97
C LEU A 172 -12.58 -1.16 -10.17
N GLU A 173 -13.37 -1.86 -10.98
CA GLU A 173 -14.13 -1.25 -12.09
C GLU A 173 -15.36 -0.50 -11.56
N ASP A 174 -16.08 -1.12 -10.60
CA ASP A 174 -17.22 -0.55 -9.91
C ASP A 174 -16.92 -0.34 -8.42
N TRP A 175 -17.27 0.83 -7.86
CA TRP A 175 -17.05 1.12 -6.44
C TRP A 175 -18.13 2.05 -5.83
N PRO A 176 -18.27 2.06 -4.48
CA PRO A 176 -19.43 2.65 -3.80
C PRO A 176 -19.72 4.13 -4.07
N GLU A 177 -18.70 5.00 -4.11
CA GLU A 177 -18.91 6.44 -4.36
C GLU A 177 -18.63 6.87 -5.81
N GLN A 178 -18.55 5.95 -6.78
CA GLN A 178 -18.12 6.27 -8.15
C GLN A 178 -18.95 7.33 -8.87
N GLU A 179 -20.24 7.45 -8.53
CA GLU A 179 -21.12 8.47 -9.09
C GLU A 179 -20.79 9.88 -8.56
N ASN A 180 -20.20 9.97 -7.38
CA ASN A 180 -19.88 11.23 -6.70
C ASN A 180 -18.37 11.56 -6.73
N ARG A 181 -17.53 10.58 -7.10
CA ARG A 181 -16.08 10.64 -7.01
C ARG A 181 -15.44 10.19 -8.31
N CYS A 182 -14.53 11.01 -8.83
CA CYS A 182 -13.63 10.65 -9.92
C CYS A 182 -12.25 10.39 -9.34
N ARG A 183 -11.69 9.19 -9.54
CA ARG A 183 -10.31 8.86 -9.20
C ARG A 183 -9.35 9.30 -10.31
N ARG A 184 -8.16 9.76 -9.94
CA ARG A 184 -7.10 10.15 -10.86
C ARG A 184 -5.73 9.80 -10.30
N TRP A 185 -4.95 9.06 -11.09
CA TRP A 185 -3.51 8.89 -10.87
C TRP A 185 -2.77 10.15 -11.31
N VAL A 186 -1.90 10.65 -10.45
CA VAL A 186 -1.08 11.83 -10.69
C VAL A 186 0.35 11.56 -10.27
N ASN A 187 1.31 12.11 -11.01
CA ASN A 187 2.69 12.10 -10.55
C ASN A 187 2.83 12.98 -9.29
N VAL A 188 3.87 12.71 -8.50
CA VAL A 188 4.12 13.41 -7.22
C VAL A 188 4.19 14.93 -7.38
N LYS A 189 4.83 15.43 -8.46
CA LYS A 189 5.00 16.88 -8.69
C LYS A 189 3.66 17.58 -8.92
N ASP A 190 2.77 16.96 -9.66
CA ASP A 190 1.43 17.49 -9.91
C ASP A 190 0.53 17.32 -8.69
N ALA A 191 0.70 16.24 -7.91
CA ALA A 191 0.01 16.08 -6.63
C ALA A 191 0.28 17.26 -5.68
N PHE A 192 1.53 17.73 -5.55
CA PHE A 192 1.85 18.93 -4.76
C PHE A 192 1.11 20.20 -5.23
N LYS A 193 0.95 20.37 -6.55
CA LYS A 193 0.23 21.52 -7.12
C LYS A 193 -1.27 21.42 -6.86
N LEU A 194 -1.82 20.20 -6.89
CA LEU A 194 -3.23 19.90 -6.63
C LEU A 194 -3.59 19.94 -5.14
N CYS A 195 -2.60 19.76 -4.25
CA CYS A 195 -2.78 19.90 -2.81
C CYS A 195 -3.16 21.34 -2.43
N ARG A 196 -4.46 21.54 -2.23
CA ARG A 196 -5.05 22.81 -1.78
C ARG A 196 -4.72 23.15 -0.33
N TYR A 197 -4.64 22.14 0.53
CA TYR A 197 -4.45 22.32 1.96
C TYR A 197 -3.01 21.98 2.37
N GLU A 198 -2.49 22.74 3.32
CA GLU A 198 -1.12 22.58 3.82
C GLU A 198 -0.87 21.18 4.39
N TRP A 199 -1.82 20.64 5.16
CA TRP A 199 -1.70 19.29 5.73
C TRP A 199 -1.52 18.20 4.65
N MET A 200 -2.09 18.39 3.45
CA MET A 200 -1.93 17.43 2.35
C MET A 200 -0.52 17.45 1.80
N ARG A 201 0.08 18.65 1.70
CA ARG A 201 1.47 18.80 1.24
C ARG A 201 2.42 18.15 2.24
N GLN A 202 2.21 18.40 3.53
CA GLN A 202 3.00 17.79 4.61
C GLN A 202 2.85 16.26 4.66
N ALA A 203 1.64 15.74 4.41
CA ALA A 203 1.41 14.30 4.31
C ALA A 203 2.15 13.70 3.11
N LEU A 204 2.15 14.39 1.96
CA LEU A 204 2.88 13.97 0.77
C LEU A 204 4.41 14.03 0.96
N GLU A 205 4.93 15.05 1.65
CA GLU A 205 6.34 15.12 2.06
C GLU A 205 6.73 13.97 2.99
N SER A 206 5.88 13.67 3.98
CA SER A 206 6.09 12.56 4.93
C SER A 206 6.10 11.21 4.20
N PHE A 207 5.22 11.03 3.21
CA PHE A 207 5.19 9.88 2.32
C PHE A 207 6.49 9.73 1.52
N LEU A 208 6.98 10.80 0.87
CA LEU A 208 8.24 10.74 0.13
C LEU A 208 9.45 10.47 1.04
N GLY A 209 9.45 11.05 2.24
CA GLY A 209 10.47 10.79 3.24
C GLY A 209 10.49 9.34 3.72
N MET A 210 9.31 8.72 3.85
CA MET A 210 9.16 7.30 4.15
C MET A 210 9.72 6.43 3.02
N LEU A 211 9.31 6.67 1.78
CA LEU A 211 9.82 5.94 0.62
C LEU A 211 11.34 6.08 0.45
N GLY A 212 11.91 7.27 0.72
CA GLY A 212 13.35 7.49 0.67
C GLY A 212 14.13 6.72 1.75
N LYS A 213 13.53 6.50 2.93
CA LYS A 213 14.11 5.65 3.98
C LYS A 213 14.08 4.18 3.57
N GLU A 214 12.98 3.71 2.99
CA GLU A 214 12.83 2.33 2.52
C GLU A 214 13.88 1.99 1.46
N ALA A 215 14.06 2.85 0.44
CA ALA A 215 15.09 2.65 -0.59
C ALA A 215 16.54 2.67 -0.03
N LYS A 216 16.78 3.39 1.06
CA LYS A 216 18.10 3.42 1.71
C LYS A 216 18.35 2.15 2.53
N LEU A 217 17.33 1.59 3.16
CA LEU A 217 17.42 0.31 3.88
C LEU A 217 17.70 -0.85 2.90
N GLU A 218 17.07 -0.84 1.73
CA GLU A 218 17.33 -1.81 0.66
C GLU A 218 18.78 -1.77 0.17
N SER A 219 19.34 -0.58 -0.08
CA SER A 219 20.74 -0.45 -0.55
C SER A 219 21.79 -0.86 0.51
N ILE A 220 21.47 -0.76 1.80
CA ILE A 220 22.31 -1.27 2.89
C ILE A 220 22.19 -2.81 3.01
N GLY A 221 20.97 -3.36 2.85
CA GLY A 221 20.74 -4.81 2.89
C GLY A 221 21.43 -5.57 1.75
N ASP A 222 21.44 -4.99 0.55
CA ASP A 222 22.10 -5.56 -0.64
C ASP A 222 23.64 -5.54 -0.54
N SER A 223 24.20 -4.74 0.37
CA SER A 223 25.65 -4.67 0.62
C SER A 223 26.16 -5.72 1.63
N LEU A 224 25.27 -6.47 2.28
CA LEU A 224 25.63 -7.48 3.29
C LEU A 224 25.47 -8.95 2.81
N GLU A 225 24.95 -9.19 1.60
CA GLU A 225 25.04 -10.50 0.95
C GLU A 225 26.22 -10.56 -0.03
N SER A 226 27.43 -10.74 0.50
CA SER A 226 28.57 -11.24 -0.29
C SER A 226 28.70 -12.76 -0.12
N PRO A 227 28.92 -13.56 -1.18
CA PRO A 227 29.05 -15.01 -1.07
C PRO A 227 30.48 -15.41 -0.66
N LEU A 228 30.73 -15.48 0.65
CA LEU A 228 31.93 -16.07 1.28
C LEU A 228 31.45 -16.65 2.63
N GLN A 229 31.48 -17.93 2.99
CA GLN A 229 32.34 -19.05 2.64
C GLN A 229 31.54 -20.36 2.64
N ALA A 230 31.65 -21.14 1.56
CA ALA A 230 31.62 -22.59 1.67
C ALA A 230 32.99 -23.04 2.20
N ASP A 231 32.98 -24.15 2.94
CA ASP A 231 34.10 -24.80 3.64
C ASP A 231 34.53 -24.12 4.95
N VAL A 232 34.15 -24.69 6.11
CA VAL A 232 35.03 -25.49 6.99
C VAL A 232 34.16 -26.18 8.09
N VAL A 233 34.42 -27.48 8.30
CA VAL A 233 33.93 -28.44 9.33
C VAL A 233 32.58 -29.17 9.13
N THR A 234 32.61 -30.16 8.23
CA THR A 234 32.02 -31.49 8.53
C THR A 234 32.87 -32.16 9.62
N ALA A 235 32.30 -32.40 10.81
CA ALA A 235 32.58 -33.56 11.67
C ALA A 235 31.84 -33.41 13.01
N CYS A 236 30.59 -33.88 13.10
CA CYS A 236 30.06 -34.39 14.36
C CYS A 236 29.92 -35.90 14.17
N CYS A 237 30.97 -36.61 14.60
CA CYS A 237 31.05 -38.06 14.56
C CYS A 237 29.96 -38.70 15.42
N LEU A 238 29.45 -39.83 14.91
CA LEU A 238 28.90 -40.91 15.72
C LEU A 238 29.80 -41.18 16.94
N ALA A 239 29.18 -41.27 18.12
CA ALA A 239 29.49 -42.27 19.14
C ALA A 239 28.40 -42.24 20.21
N ALA A 240 27.34 -43.03 19.99
CA ALA A 240 26.60 -43.62 21.09
C ALA A 240 27.33 -44.92 21.45
N VAL A 241 27.94 -44.94 22.63
CA VAL A 241 28.29 -46.15 23.38
C VAL A 241 27.59 -46.02 24.73
#